data_AF-A0A519CWA4-F1
#
_entry.id   AF-A0A519CWA4-F1
#
_cell.length_a   1.000
_cell.length_b   1.000
_cell.length_c   1.000
_cell.angle_alpha   90.00
_cell.angle_beta   90.00
_cell.angle_gamma   90.00
#
_symmetry.space_group_name_H-M   'P 1'
#
loop_
_entity.id
_entity.type
_entity.pdbx_description
1 polymer ?
#
loop_
_entity_poly.entity_id
_entity_poly.type
_entity_poly.pdbx_seq_one_letter_code
_entity_poly.pdbx_strand_id
1 'polypeptide(L)'
;MLEQLGIGIDIIEIKRFLNKPYKTNIDFYKKIFHESEITCCLERKNFAECFAGKFAIKESVIKSIPKKITFLDILIDYSDSKPVVTLIDDSSYSFLVSLTHEKLYAVSVVISEKL
;
A
#
# COMPACT_ATOMS: atom_id res chain seq x y z
N MET A 1 -22.55 11.17 10.72
CA MET A 1 -22.16 9.89 10.11
C MET A 1 -20.64 9.79 10.02
N LEU A 2 -19.94 10.03 11.13
CA LEU A 2 -18.47 9.87 11.25
C LEU A 2 -18.10 8.50 11.81
N GLU A 3 -19.07 7.80 12.43
CA GLU A 3 -18.86 6.52 13.11
C GLU A 3 -18.50 5.37 12.16
N GLN A 4 -18.77 5.52 10.86
CA GLN A 4 -18.41 4.55 9.82
C GLN A 4 -17.08 4.86 9.14
N LEU A 5 -16.44 5.99 9.49
CA LEU A 5 -15.17 6.41 8.92
C LEU A 5 -14.01 5.98 9.81
N GLY A 6 -12.92 5.56 9.16
CA GLY A 6 -11.65 5.27 9.78
C GLY A 6 -10.52 6.02 9.07
N ILE A 7 -9.40 6.22 9.77
CA ILE A 7 -8.23 6.92 9.24
C ILE A 7 -6.96 6.14 9.55
N GLY A 8 -6.07 6.07 8.57
CA GLY A 8 -4.74 5.50 8.75
C GLY A 8 -3.69 6.33 8.04
N ILE A 9 -2.51 6.40 8.64
CA ILE A 9 -1.34 7.07 8.08
C ILE A 9 -0.08 6.25 8.36
N ASP A 10 0.82 6.21 7.40
CA ASP A 10 2.10 5.54 7.53
C ASP A 10 3.20 6.24 6.72
N ILE A 11 4.42 6.14 7.21
CA ILE A 11 5.63 6.70 6.60
C ILE A 11 6.72 5.63 6.50
N ILE A 12 7.32 5.52 5.32
CA ILE A 12 8.30 4.50 4.99
C ILE A 12 9.57 5.14 4.43
N GLU A 13 10.71 4.79 5.02
CA GLU A 13 12.01 5.13 4.44
C GLU A 13 12.25 4.31 3.17
N ILE A 14 12.45 4.99 2.03
CA ILE A 14 12.68 4.40 0.71
C ILE A 14 13.93 3.51 0.71
N LYS A 15 14.95 3.87 1.52
CA LYS A 15 16.17 3.06 1.67
C LYS A 15 15.90 1.63 2.15
N ARG A 16 14.79 1.37 2.85
CA ARG A 16 14.41 0.00 3.24
C ARG A 16 14.28 -0.94 2.04
N PHE A 17 13.78 -0.42 0.91
CA PHE A 17 13.60 -1.17 -0.33
C PHE A 17 14.83 -1.09 -1.24
N LEU A 18 15.61 0.00 -1.20
CA LEU A 18 16.91 0.06 -1.88
C LEU A 18 17.90 -0.97 -1.31
N ASN A 19 17.95 -1.10 0.02
CA ASN A 19 18.85 -2.01 0.73
C ASN A 19 18.36 -3.47 0.74
N LYS A 20 17.17 -3.74 0.19
CA LYS A 20 16.60 -5.09 0.05
C LYS A 20 16.18 -5.36 -1.40
N PRO A 21 17.13 -5.58 -2.33
CA PRO A 21 16.81 -5.84 -3.72
C PRO A 21 15.88 -7.05 -3.88
N TYR A 22 14.90 -6.95 -4.79
CA TYR A 22 13.91 -8.02 -5.03
C TYR A 22 14.54 -9.38 -5.29
N LYS A 23 15.53 -9.46 -6.20
CA LYS A 23 16.14 -10.72 -6.65
C LYS A 23 16.71 -11.58 -5.52
N THR A 24 17.19 -10.97 -4.44
CA THR A 24 17.77 -11.67 -3.29
C THR A 24 16.83 -11.75 -2.08
N ASN A 25 15.62 -11.18 -2.19
CA ASN A 25 14.65 -11.08 -1.09
C ASN A 25 13.23 -11.48 -1.54
N ILE A 26 13.09 -12.37 -2.52
CA ILE A 26 11.80 -12.70 -3.15
C ILE A 26 10.71 -13.03 -2.12
N ASP A 27 11.02 -13.88 -1.15
CA ASP A 27 10.06 -14.29 -0.10
C ASP A 27 9.59 -13.14 0.78
N PHE A 28 10.42 -12.11 0.99
CA PHE A 28 10.01 -10.90 1.71
C PHE A 28 8.95 -10.14 0.92
N TYR A 29 9.18 -9.95 -0.38
CA TYR A 29 8.24 -9.23 -1.24
C TYR A 29 6.94 -10.01 -1.41
N LYS A 30 6.99 -11.34 -1.59
CA LYS A 30 5.80 -12.19 -1.75
C LYS A 30 4.94 -12.30 -0.51
N LYS A 31 5.46 -11.93 0.68
CA LYS A 31 4.66 -11.83 1.92
C LYS A 31 3.86 -10.53 2.04
N ILE A 32 4.17 -9.54 1.20
CA ILE A 32 3.65 -8.18 1.32
C ILE A 32 2.87 -7.77 0.07
N PHE A 33 3.37 -8.12 -1.10
CA PHE A 33 2.88 -7.64 -2.39
C PHE A 33 2.39 -8.79 -3.25
N HIS A 34 1.33 -8.54 -4.01
CA HIS A 34 0.85 -9.40 -5.08
C HIS A 34 1.82 -9.38 -6.26
N GLU A 35 1.80 -10.44 -7.07
CA GLU A 35 2.62 -10.56 -8.28
C GLU A 35 2.39 -9.39 -9.25
N SER A 36 1.15 -8.92 -9.40
CA SER A 36 0.81 -7.74 -10.20
C SER A 36 1.46 -6.46 -9.65
N GLU A 37 1.48 -6.31 -8.32
CA GLU A 37 2.10 -5.16 -7.66
C GLU A 37 3.62 -5.18 -7.79
N ILE A 38 4.23 -6.35 -7.64
CA ILE A 38 5.67 -6.57 -7.80
C ILE A 38 6.09 -6.23 -9.23
N THR A 39 5.39 -6.78 -10.22
CA THR A 39 5.68 -6.54 -11.65
C THR A 39 5.62 -5.04 -11.96
N CYS A 40 4.52 -4.39 -11.56
CA CYS A 40 4.34 -2.95 -11.76
C CYS A 40 5.46 -2.10 -11.15
N CYS A 41 5.95 -2.45 -9.95
CA CYS A 41 7.04 -1.70 -9.32
C CYS A 41 8.41 -1.98 -9.95
N LEU A 42 8.69 -3.21 -10.38
CA LEU A 42 9.97 -3.57 -11.00
C LEU A 42 10.16 -2.97 -12.39
N GLU A 43 9.08 -2.67 -13.11
CA GLU A 43 9.12 -1.98 -14.41
C GLU A 43 9.49 -0.50 -14.29
N ARG A 44 9.39 0.09 -13.08
CA ARG A 44 9.71 1.50 -12.85
C ARG A 44 11.19 1.70 -12.59
N LYS A 45 11.76 2.79 -13.12
CA LYS A 45 13.14 3.22 -12.79
C LYS A 45 13.32 3.40 -11.28
N ASN A 46 12.31 3.95 -10.60
CA ASN A 46 12.31 4.17 -9.15
C ASN A 46 11.56 3.05 -8.41
N PHE A 47 11.94 1.78 -8.64
CA PHE A 47 11.25 0.62 -8.03
C PHE A 47 11.15 0.71 -6.49
N ALA A 48 12.19 1.19 -5.82
CA ALA A 48 12.22 1.28 -4.36
C ALA A 48 11.20 2.29 -3.80
N GLU A 49 11.00 3.41 -4.49
CA GLU A 49 9.97 4.39 -4.18
C GLU A 49 8.57 3.81 -4.39
N CYS A 50 8.36 3.06 -5.48
CA CYS A 50 7.11 2.36 -5.73
C CYS A 50 6.78 1.36 -4.62
N PHE A 51 7.73 0.52 -4.21
CA PHE A 51 7.52 -0.43 -3.13
C PHE A 51 7.29 0.26 -1.79
N ALA A 52 8.05 1.32 -1.48
CA ALA A 52 7.85 2.10 -0.26
C ALA A 52 6.45 2.72 -0.21
N GLY A 53 5.98 3.29 -1.33
CA GLY A 53 4.65 3.87 -1.43
C GLY A 53 3.54 2.84 -1.27
N LYS A 54 3.63 1.69 -1.97
CA LYS A 54 2.65 0.61 -1.80
C LYS A 54 2.66 0.03 -0.38
N PHE A 55 3.83 -0.11 0.24
CA PHE A 55 3.93 -0.54 1.63
C PHE A 55 3.22 0.43 2.57
N ALA A 56 3.48 1.74 2.41
CA ALA A 56 2.82 2.79 3.20
C ALA A 56 1.30 2.75 3.02
N ILE A 57 0.79 2.56 1.79
CA ILE A 57 -0.65 2.41 1.55
C ILE A 57 -1.21 1.21 2.32
N LYS A 58 -0.58 0.03 2.24
CA LYS A 58 -1.10 -1.17 2.92
C LYS A 58 -1.11 -1.01 4.44
N GLU A 59 -0.06 -0.44 5.04
CA GLU A 59 -0.03 -0.11 6.47
C GLU A 59 -1.13 0.89 6.85
N SER A 60 -1.33 1.93 6.05
CA SER A 60 -2.41 2.90 6.27
C SER A 60 -3.79 2.28 6.19
N VAL A 61 -4.04 1.34 5.28
CA VAL A 61 -5.30 0.57 5.20
C VAL A 61 -5.52 -0.26 6.47
N ILE A 62 -4.49 -0.98 6.93
CA ILE A 62 -4.56 -1.79 8.16
C ILE A 62 -4.91 -0.90 9.37
N LYS A 63 -4.34 0.32 9.42
CA LYS A 63 -4.60 1.28 10.50
C LYS A 63 -6.00 1.91 10.42
N SER A 64 -6.59 2.01 9.23
CA SER A 64 -7.87 2.68 9.05
C SER A 64 -9.07 1.80 9.39
N ILE A 65 -8.93 0.47 9.43
CA ILE A 65 -10.05 -0.44 9.72
C ILE A 65 -9.81 -1.25 11.01
N PRO A 66 -10.87 -1.61 11.76
CA PRO A 66 -10.73 -2.43 12.97
C PRO A 66 -10.55 -3.94 12.69
N LYS A 67 -10.60 -4.35 11.41
CA LYS A 67 -10.51 -5.75 10.99
C LYS A 67 -9.05 -6.21 10.99
N LYS A 68 -8.80 -7.42 11.49
CA LYS A 68 -7.49 -8.07 11.35
C LYS A 68 -7.34 -8.59 9.92
N ILE A 69 -6.55 -7.88 9.13
CA ILE A 69 -6.17 -8.25 7.76
C ILE A 69 -4.65 -8.26 7.62
N THR A 70 -4.16 -8.91 6.58
CA THR A 70 -2.76 -9.02 6.20
C THR A 70 -2.47 -8.20 4.95
N PHE A 71 -1.20 -8.01 4.61
CA PHE A 71 -0.82 -7.28 3.40
C PHE A 71 -1.34 -7.90 2.11
N LEU A 72 -1.49 -9.22 2.06
CA LEU A 72 -1.98 -9.92 0.88
C LEU A 72 -3.50 -9.88 0.75
N ASP A 73 -4.22 -9.46 1.80
CA ASP A 73 -5.65 -9.20 1.69
C ASP A 73 -5.94 -7.85 0.99
N ILE A 74 -4.91 -7.02 0.79
CA ILE A 74 -5.02 -5.68 0.22
C ILE A 74 -4.42 -5.70 -1.18
N LEU A 75 -5.20 -5.36 -2.20
CA LEU A 75 -4.73 -5.18 -3.57
C LEU A 75 -4.68 -3.69 -3.93
N ILE A 76 -3.56 -3.23 -4.46
CA ILE A 76 -3.38 -1.86 -4.93
C ILE A 76 -3.23 -1.82 -6.45
N ASP A 77 -4.19 -1.16 -7.09
CA ASP A 77 -4.17 -0.84 -8.52
C ASP A 77 -4.11 0.68 -8.74
N TYR A 78 -4.12 1.12 -10.01
CA TYR A 78 -4.15 2.53 -10.39
C TYR A 78 -5.23 2.81 -11.42
N SER A 79 -6.03 3.85 -11.17
CA SER A 79 -7.00 4.41 -12.11
C SER A 79 -6.74 5.90 -12.27
N ASP A 80 -6.57 6.39 -13.50
CA ASP A 80 -6.23 7.79 -13.80
C ASP A 80 -5.08 8.35 -12.94
N SER A 81 -4.02 7.54 -12.78
CA SER A 81 -2.85 7.83 -11.92
C SER A 81 -3.12 7.93 -10.42
N LYS A 82 -4.34 7.63 -9.95
CA LYS A 82 -4.70 7.55 -8.54
C LYS A 82 -4.65 6.09 -8.04
N PRO A 83 -4.08 5.83 -6.87
CA PRO A 83 -4.12 4.49 -6.29
C PRO A 83 -5.55 4.11 -5.90
N VAL A 84 -5.95 2.90 -6.26
CA VAL A 84 -7.23 2.29 -5.88
C VAL A 84 -6.92 1.08 -5.01
N VAL A 85 -7.56 1.01 -3.85
CA VAL A 85 -7.40 -0.09 -2.89
C VAL A 85 -8.67 -0.94 -2.87
N THR A 86 -8.49 -2.25 -2.93
CA THR A 86 -9.55 -3.23 -2.77
C THR A 86 -9.11 -4.26 -1.73
N LEU A 87 -10.05 -4.70 -0.88
CA LEU A 87 -9.83 -5.89 -0.05
C LEU A 87 -10.28 -7.13 -0.81
N ILE A 88 -9.43 -8.14 -0.85
CA ILE A 88 -9.74 -9.42 -1.50
C ILE A 88 -10.89 -10.08 -0.76
N ASP A 89 -11.91 -10.52 -1.50
CA ASP A 89 -13.11 -11.18 -1.00
C ASP A 89 -13.88 -10.38 0.08
N ASP A 90 -13.67 -9.06 0.16
CA ASP A 90 -14.34 -8.18 1.12
C ASP A 90 -14.69 -6.83 0.50
N SER A 91 -16.00 -6.62 0.26
CA SER A 91 -16.56 -5.37 -0.25
C SER A 91 -17.17 -4.48 0.83
N SER A 92 -16.90 -4.72 2.11
CA SER A 92 -17.49 -3.96 3.23
C SER A 92 -16.86 -2.58 3.46
N TYR A 93 -15.81 -2.22 2.71
CA TYR A 93 -15.14 -0.94 2.83
C TYR A 93 -14.87 -0.29 1.48
N SER A 94 -15.00 1.03 1.44
CA SER A 94 -14.43 1.89 0.41
C SER A 94 -13.21 2.64 0.97
N PHE A 95 -12.26 3.01 0.11
CA PHE A 95 -11.02 3.67 0.53
C PHE A 95 -10.72 4.90 -0.33
N LEU A 96 -10.42 6.02 0.34
CA LEU A 96 -9.78 7.19 -0.27
C LEU A 96 -8.31 7.16 0.12
N VAL A 97 -7.43 7.17 -0.88
CA VAL A 97 -5.99 7.02 -0.69
C VAL A 97 -5.28 8.24 -1.25
N SER A 98 -4.33 8.77 -0.47
CA SER A 98 -3.35 9.72 -0.95
C SER A 98 -1.94 9.21 -0.63
N LEU A 99 -1.04 9.36 -1.59
CA LEU A 99 0.35 8.93 -1.50
C LEU A 99 1.22 10.07 -1.99
N THR A 100 2.27 10.36 -1.23
CA THR A 100 3.34 11.28 -1.64
C THR A 100 4.69 10.67 -1.30
N HIS A 101 5.74 11.16 -1.92
CA HIS A 101 7.11 10.80 -1.62
C HIS A 101 8.01 12.01 -1.83
N GLU A 102 9.07 12.08 -1.03
CA GLU A 102 10.13 13.07 -1.15
C GLU A 102 11.45 12.38 -0.78
N LYS A 103 12.39 12.33 -1.73
CA LYS A 103 13.77 11.79 -1.68
C LYS A 103 14.00 10.50 -0.85
N LEU A 104 13.80 10.58 0.45
CA LEU A 104 14.08 9.55 1.44
C LEU A 104 12.83 8.83 1.95
N TYR A 105 11.64 9.42 1.83
CA TYR A 105 10.43 8.92 2.47
C TYR A 105 9.25 8.85 1.50
N ALA A 106 8.40 7.84 1.70
CA ALA A 106 7.06 7.76 1.14
C ALA A 106 6.06 7.84 2.28
N VAL A 107 4.97 8.58 2.09
CA VAL A 107 3.90 8.78 3.09
C VAL A 107 2.57 8.50 2.44
N SER A 108 1.72 7.71 3.10
CA SER A 108 0.35 7.49 2.65
C SER A 108 -0.65 7.81 3.75
N VAL A 109 -1.74 8.48 3.38
CA VAL A 109 -2.94 8.62 4.21
C VAL A 109 -4.11 7.92 3.54
N VAL A 110 -4.91 7.22 4.34
CA VAL A 110 -6.09 6.49 3.93
C VAL A 110 -7.27 6.89 4.80
N ILE A 111 -8.40 7.18 4.16
CA ILE A 111 -9.71 7.25 4.81
C ILE A 111 -10.49 6.03 4.34
N SER A 112 -11.01 5.24 5.27
CA SER A 112 -11.92 4.13 4.96
C SER A 112 -13.33 4.47 5.37
N GLU A 113 -14.31 4.08 4.57
CA GLU A 113 -15.73 4.16 4.89
C GLU A 113 -16.31 2.75 4.89
N LYS A 114 -16.96 2.36 6.00
CA LYS A 114 -17.70 1.10 6.08
C LYS A 114 -19.03 1.24 5.32
N LEU A 115 -19.24 0.37 4.35
CA LEU A 115 -20.43 0.32 3.49
C LEU A 115 -21.60 -0.44 4.14
#